data_AF-A0A7C5AAR1-F1
#
_entry.id   AF-A0A7C5AAR1-F1
#
_cell.length_a   1.000
_cell.length_b   1.000
_cell.length_c   1.000
_cell.angle_alpha   90.00
_cell.angle_beta   90.00
_cell.angle_gamma   90.00
#
_symmetry.space_group_name_H-M   'P 1'
#
loop_
_entity.id
_entity.type
_entity.pdbx_description
1 polymer ?
#
loop_
_entity_poly.entity_id
_entity_poly.type
_entity_poly.pdbx_seq_one_letter_code
_entity_poly.pdbx_strand_id
1 'polypeptide(L)'
;MKKIVKHVDYAAVDVKLPEHMAVRPERWEHLLGEEISCVRVARDSGVETFVKIVALAETKEETVFSVCRCLSELEVPVVIQPVTPAGRVRKRPGLRLLLRLSEAAARAGVREVAIIPQVHKTLGFR
;
A
#
# COMPACT_ATOMS: atom_id res chain seq x y z
N MET A 1 1.77 12.22 10.66
CA MET A 1 3.22 11.92 10.70
C MET A 1 4.06 12.97 11.47
N LYS A 2 4.11 14.24 11.05
CA LYS A 2 5.02 15.29 11.59
C LYS A 2 5.15 15.38 13.12
N LYS A 3 4.07 15.16 13.88
CA LYS A 3 4.07 15.27 15.35
C LYS A 3 4.73 14.09 16.06
N ILE A 4 4.78 12.91 15.42
CA ILE A 4 5.19 11.66 16.05
C ILE A 4 6.47 11.05 15.46
N VAL A 5 6.95 11.56 14.32
CA VAL A 5 8.03 10.93 13.54
C VAL A 5 9.33 10.70 14.33
N LYS A 6 9.64 11.59 15.29
CA LYS A 6 10.80 11.45 16.21
C LYS A 6 10.70 10.28 17.21
N HIS A 7 9.59 9.56 17.22
CA HIS A 7 9.31 8.44 18.12
C HIS A 7 9.02 7.14 17.34
N VAL A 8 9.34 7.10 16.04
CA VAL A 8 9.01 5.98 15.16
C VAL A 8 10.29 5.52 14.47
N ASP A 9 10.68 4.27 14.69
CA ASP A 9 11.82 3.67 14.00
C ASP A 9 11.44 3.13 12.61
N TYR A 10 10.20 2.61 12.49
CA TYR A 10 9.67 2.01 11.26
C TYR A 10 8.29 2.57 10.91
N ALA A 11 8.09 2.94 9.64
CA ALA A 11 6.82 3.43 9.13
C ALA A 11 6.31 2.56 7.96
N ALA A 12 5.32 1.72 8.25
CA ALA A 12 4.54 1.01 7.24
C ALA A 12 3.32 1.84 6.85
N VAL A 13 3.45 2.73 5.87
CA VAL A 13 2.36 3.64 5.46
C VAL A 13 1.38 2.88 4.58
N ASP A 14 0.13 2.77 5.03
CA ASP A 14 -0.93 2.05 4.31
C ASP A 14 -1.62 2.97 3.32
N VAL A 15 -1.33 2.81 2.03
CA VAL A 15 -1.93 3.63 0.96
C VAL A 15 -3.25 3.01 0.53
N LYS A 16 -4.33 3.79 0.61
CA LYS A 16 -5.68 3.33 0.28
C LYS A 16 -5.99 3.55 -1.18
N LEU A 17 -6.28 2.44 -1.87
CA LEU A 17 -6.77 2.45 -3.23
C LEU A 17 -8.26 2.86 -3.24
N PRO A 18 -8.77 3.45 -4.34
CA PRO A 18 -10.16 3.84 -4.47
C PRO A 18 -11.11 2.64 -4.30
N GLU A 19 -10.69 1.43 -4.68
CA GLU A 19 -11.46 0.19 -4.47
C GLU A 19 -11.69 -0.14 -2.99
N HIS A 20 -10.93 0.45 -2.05
CA HIS A 20 -11.17 0.29 -0.62
C HIS A 20 -12.36 1.11 -0.13
N MET A 21 -12.79 2.15 -0.86
CA MET A 21 -13.85 3.07 -0.45
C MET A 21 -13.63 3.65 0.97
N ALA A 22 -12.37 3.90 1.33
CA ALA A 22 -11.99 4.43 2.66
C ALA A 22 -12.55 5.85 2.91
N VAL A 23 -12.73 6.61 1.83
CA VAL A 23 -13.39 7.91 1.79
C VAL A 23 -14.35 7.95 0.60
N ARG A 24 -15.18 9.00 0.52
CA ARG A 24 -16.00 9.24 -0.68
C ARG A 24 -15.09 9.44 -1.91
N PRO A 25 -15.49 8.99 -3.11
CA PRO A 25 -14.64 9.04 -4.32
C PRO A 25 -14.04 10.43 -4.59
N GLU A 26 -14.80 11.50 -4.35
CA GLU A 26 -14.39 12.88 -4.62
C GLU A 26 -13.27 13.37 -3.67
N ARG A 27 -13.03 12.65 -2.57
CA ARG A 27 -11.96 12.95 -1.60
C ARG A 27 -10.77 12.00 -1.69
N TRP A 28 -10.81 11.03 -2.61
CA TRP A 28 -9.76 10.02 -2.70
C TRP A 28 -8.40 10.62 -3.06
N GLU A 29 -8.34 11.55 -4.02
CA GLU A 29 -7.09 12.21 -4.40
C GLU A 29 -6.47 12.99 -3.23
N HIS A 30 -7.31 13.65 -2.42
CA HIS A 30 -6.85 14.32 -1.20
C HIS A 30 -6.29 13.33 -0.17
N LEU A 31 -6.95 12.17 0.03
CA LEU A 31 -6.42 11.11 0.90
C LEU A 31 -5.07 10.61 0.40
N LEU A 32 -4.94 10.32 -0.89
CA LEU A 32 -3.69 9.86 -1.49
C LEU A 32 -2.57 10.90 -1.29
N GLY A 33 -2.87 12.19 -1.47
CA GLY A 33 -1.91 13.27 -1.20
C GLY A 33 -1.42 13.30 0.26
N GLU A 34 -2.32 13.12 1.22
CA GLU A 34 -1.96 13.04 2.65
C GLU A 34 -1.13 11.80 2.98
N GLU A 35 -1.44 10.66 2.35
CA GLU A 35 -0.67 9.41 2.52
C GLU A 35 0.74 9.55 1.94
N ILE A 36 0.89 10.09 0.72
CA ILE A 36 2.18 10.41 0.10
C ILE A 36 2.98 11.40 0.96
N SER A 37 2.31 12.43 1.51
CA SER A 37 2.92 13.38 2.44
C SER A 37 3.43 12.68 3.71
N CYS A 38 2.70 11.69 4.23
CA CYS A 38 3.16 10.87 5.34
C CYS A 38 4.40 10.04 5.01
N VAL A 39 4.44 9.41 3.84
CA VAL A 39 5.62 8.66 3.36
C VAL A 39 6.83 9.59 3.28
N ARG A 40 6.67 10.75 2.63
CA ARG A 40 7.75 11.73 2.47
C ARG A 40 8.30 12.20 3.80
N VAL A 41 7.42 12.62 4.73
CA VAL A 41 7.85 13.08 6.06
C VAL A 41 8.59 12.00 6.84
N ALA A 42 8.13 10.75 6.80
CA ALA A 42 8.81 9.65 7.50
C ALA A 42 10.20 9.39 6.92
N ARG A 43 10.27 9.19 5.60
CA ARG A 43 11.51 8.95 4.86
C ARG A 43 12.53 10.07 5.06
N ASP A 44 12.11 11.33 4.89
CA ASP A 44 13.01 12.49 5.02
C ASP A 44 13.46 12.75 6.47
N SER A 45 12.77 12.16 7.46
CA SER A 45 13.19 12.19 8.86
C SER A 45 14.10 11.02 9.26
N GLY A 46 14.51 10.18 8.30
CA GLY A 46 15.40 9.03 8.55
C GLY A 46 14.70 7.80 9.14
N VAL A 47 13.37 7.73 9.07
CA VAL A 47 12.60 6.55 9.50
C VAL A 47 12.64 5.47 8.42
N GLU A 48 12.83 4.21 8.82
CA GLU A 48 12.77 3.06 7.92
C GLU A 48 11.33 2.92 7.37
N THR A 49 11.13 3.37 6.14
CA THR A 49 9.80 3.63 5.58
C THR A 49 9.53 2.75 4.37
N PHE A 50 8.36 2.12 4.36
CA PHE A 50 7.83 1.42 3.19
C PHE A 50 6.33 1.66 3.05
N VAL A 51 5.84 1.55 1.82
CA VAL A 51 4.42 1.63 1.52
C VAL A 51 3.81 0.25 1.52
N LYS A 52 2.63 0.13 2.10
CA LYS A 52 1.81 -1.08 2.03
C LYS A 52 0.54 -0.76 1.24
N ILE A 53 0.23 -1.60 0.25
CA ILE A 53 -1.01 -1.58 -0.51
C ILE A 53 -1.75 -2.89 -0.25
N VAL A 54 -2.97 -2.81 0.28
CA VAL A 54 -3.82 -4.00 0.46
C VAL A 54 -4.53 -4.34 -0.85
N ALA A 55 -4.20 -5.49 -1.45
CA ALA A 55 -4.85 -5.98 -2.66
C ALA A 55 -6.19 -6.66 -2.32
N LEU A 56 -7.27 -6.15 -2.90
CA LEU A 56 -8.59 -6.79 -2.94
C LEU A 56 -8.69 -7.68 -4.18
N ALA A 57 -9.74 -8.52 -4.23
CA ALA A 57 -10.04 -9.29 -5.45
C ALA A 57 -10.44 -8.39 -6.62
N GLU A 58 -10.92 -7.19 -6.32
CA GLU A 58 -11.38 -6.16 -7.26
C GLU A 58 -10.31 -5.11 -7.59
N THR A 59 -9.12 -5.18 -6.95
CA THR A 59 -8.04 -4.22 -7.20
C THR A 59 -7.60 -4.26 -8.65
N LYS A 60 -7.55 -3.09 -9.28
CA LYS A 60 -7.18 -2.94 -10.69
C LYS A 60 -5.69 -2.64 -10.86
N GLU A 61 -5.12 -3.13 -11.95
CA GLU A 61 -3.70 -2.92 -12.31
C GLU A 61 -3.42 -1.44 -12.58
N GLU A 62 -4.35 -0.75 -13.26
CA GLU A 62 -4.23 0.66 -13.64
C GLU A 62 -4.20 1.58 -12.42
N THR A 63 -4.97 1.21 -11.38
CA THR A 63 -4.99 1.91 -10.10
C THR A 63 -3.63 1.78 -9.41
N VAL A 64 -3.11 0.56 -9.30
CA VAL A 64 -1.80 0.31 -8.67
C VAL A 64 -0.69 1.01 -9.44
N PHE A 65 -0.72 0.95 -10.78
CA PHE A 65 0.24 1.67 -11.62
C PHE A 65 0.23 3.17 -11.33
N SER A 66 -0.95 3.82 -11.36
CA SER A 66 -1.07 5.27 -11.15
C SER A 66 -0.58 5.70 -9.76
N VAL A 67 -0.97 4.97 -8.72
CA VAL A 67 -0.51 5.22 -7.34
C VAL A 67 1.00 5.02 -7.22
N CYS A 68 1.54 3.93 -7.78
CA CYS A 68 2.98 3.66 -7.72
C CYS A 68 3.79 4.65 -8.55
N ARG A 69 3.25 5.24 -9.63
CA ARG A 69 3.91 6.33 -10.37
C ARG A 69 4.16 7.52 -9.45
N CYS A 70 3.15 7.93 -8.65
CA CYS A 70 3.29 9.01 -7.68
C CYS A 70 4.29 8.68 -6.56
N LEU A 71 4.41 7.41 -6.17
CA LEU A 71 5.34 6.95 -5.14
C LEU A 71 6.78 6.75 -5.64
N SER A 72 6.97 6.52 -6.95
CA SER A 72 8.26 6.14 -7.52
C SER A 72 9.38 7.15 -7.25
N GLU A 73 9.03 8.44 -7.15
CA GLU A 73 9.97 9.53 -6.84
C GLU A 73 10.48 9.50 -5.39
N LEU A 74 9.79 8.80 -4.48
CA LEU A 74 10.18 8.73 -3.06
C LEU A 74 11.21 7.61 -2.81
N GLU A 75 11.42 6.72 -3.78
CA GLU A 75 12.37 5.61 -3.72
C GLU A 75 12.20 4.70 -2.48
N VAL A 76 10.96 4.52 -2.00
CA VAL A 76 10.63 3.60 -0.90
C VAL A 76 10.12 2.25 -1.41
N PRO A 77 10.35 1.13 -0.67
CA PRO A 77 9.79 -0.16 -1.04
C PRO A 77 8.25 -0.16 -1.00
N VAL A 78 7.63 -0.99 -1.86
CA VAL A 78 6.18 -1.21 -1.88
C VAL A 78 5.87 -2.68 -1.57
N VAL A 79 5.04 -2.89 -0.56
CA VAL A 79 4.50 -4.20 -0.16
C VAL A 79 3.07 -4.32 -0.64
N ILE A 80 2.80 -5.29 -1.52
CA ILE A 80 1.46 -5.69 -1.92
C ILE A 80 0.99 -6.80 -0.98
N GLN A 81 0.06 -6.47 -0.11
CA GLN A 81 -0.49 -7.40 0.87
C GLN A 81 -1.87 -7.90 0.42
N PRO A 82 -2.05 -9.20 0.12
CA PRO A 82 -3.39 -9.72 -0.16
C PRO A 82 -4.29 -9.57 1.06
N VAL A 83 -5.51 -9.11 0.86
CA VAL A 83 -6.52 -9.08 1.92
C VAL A 83 -6.84 -10.50 2.38
N THR A 84 -6.95 -10.71 3.69
CA THR A 84 -7.45 -11.97 4.25
C THR A 84 -8.97 -11.87 4.41
N PRO A 85 -9.76 -12.88 3.97
CA PRO A 85 -11.20 -12.89 4.17
C PRO A 85 -11.56 -12.76 5.66
N ALA A 86 -12.26 -11.68 6.01
CA ALA A 86 -12.79 -11.41 7.34
C ALA A 86 -13.93 -10.39 7.23
N GLY A 87 -14.97 -10.55 8.05
CA GLY A 87 -16.13 -9.64 8.06
C GLY A 87 -16.80 -9.55 6.68
N ARG A 88 -16.75 -8.36 6.06
CA ARG A 88 -17.36 -8.08 4.75
C ARG A 88 -16.54 -8.58 3.55
N VAL A 89 -15.25 -8.86 3.75
CA VAL A 89 -14.37 -9.36 2.68
C VAL A 89 -14.55 -10.85 2.52
N ARG A 90 -15.10 -11.27 1.39
CA ARG A 90 -15.44 -12.68 1.11
C ARG A 90 -14.44 -13.41 0.22
N LYS A 91 -13.61 -12.68 -0.53
CA LYS A 91 -12.69 -13.25 -1.51
C LYS A 91 -11.28 -12.69 -1.31
N ARG A 92 -10.29 -13.57 -1.45
CA ARG A 92 -8.87 -13.22 -1.51
C ARG A 92 -8.46 -13.05 -2.98
N PRO A 93 -7.60 -12.08 -3.34
CA PRO A 93 -7.02 -12.02 -4.68
C PRO A 93 -6.22 -13.30 -4.96
N GLY A 94 -6.38 -13.85 -6.16
CA GLY A 94 -5.58 -14.98 -6.63
C GLY A 94 -4.13 -14.58 -6.94
N LEU A 95 -3.22 -15.56 -6.96
CA LEU A 95 -1.80 -15.33 -7.23
C LEU A 95 -1.55 -14.59 -8.56
N ARG A 96 -2.28 -14.94 -9.62
CA ARG A 96 -2.17 -14.27 -10.93
C ARG A 96 -2.50 -12.78 -10.86
N LEU A 97 -3.45 -12.37 -10.02
CA LEU A 97 -3.73 -10.96 -9.82
C LEU A 97 -2.57 -10.30 -9.08
N LEU A 98 -2.10 -10.88 -7.97
CA LEU A 98 -0.99 -10.33 -7.19
C LEU A 98 0.29 -10.12 -8.01
N LEU A 99 0.64 -11.07 -8.89
CA LEU A 99 1.79 -10.95 -9.78
C LEU A 99 1.62 -9.78 -10.77
N ARG A 100 0.42 -9.60 -11.34
CA ARG A 100 0.13 -8.47 -12.23
C ARG A 100 0.17 -7.12 -11.52
N LEU A 101 -0.33 -7.05 -10.29
CA LEU A 101 -0.21 -5.85 -9.47
C LEU A 101 1.26 -5.52 -9.15
N SER A 102 2.07 -6.55 -8.86
CA SER A 102 3.51 -6.39 -8.65
C SER A 102 4.24 -5.90 -9.89
N GLU A 103 3.89 -6.43 -11.07
CA GLU A 103 4.42 -5.98 -12.35
C GLU A 103 4.00 -4.53 -12.64
N ALA A 104 2.74 -4.16 -12.36
CA ALA A 104 2.26 -2.79 -12.51
C ALA A 104 3.04 -1.79 -11.63
N ALA A 105 3.35 -2.16 -10.38
CA ALA A 105 4.18 -1.35 -9.49
C ALA A 105 5.62 -1.19 -10.02
N ALA A 106 6.22 -2.28 -10.48
CA ALA A 106 7.57 -2.27 -11.07
C ALA A 106 7.63 -1.42 -12.36
N ARG A 107 6.66 -1.58 -13.26
CA ARG A 107 6.51 -0.76 -14.49
C ARG A 107 6.28 0.72 -14.17
N ALA A 108 5.69 1.02 -13.03
CA ALA A 108 5.55 2.38 -12.54
C ALA A 108 6.86 2.96 -11.95
N GLY A 109 7.96 2.22 -11.95
CA GLY A 109 9.27 2.70 -11.52
C GLY A 109 9.61 2.42 -10.06
N VAL A 110 8.80 1.64 -9.34
CA VAL A 110 9.16 1.17 -8.00
C VAL A 110 10.27 0.12 -8.12
N ARG A 111 11.39 0.33 -7.43
CA ARG A 111 12.56 -0.57 -7.50
C ARG A 111 12.40 -1.84 -6.68
N GLU A 112 11.77 -1.72 -5.51
CA GLU A 112 11.60 -2.82 -4.56
C GLU A 112 10.11 -3.09 -4.34
N VAL A 113 9.65 -4.24 -4.85
CA VAL A 113 8.26 -4.69 -4.72
C VAL A 113 8.24 -6.06 -4.07
N ALA A 114 7.46 -6.21 -3.01
CA ALA A 114 7.26 -7.49 -2.33
C ALA A 114 5.78 -7.85 -2.24
N ILE A 115 5.46 -9.14 -2.33
CA ILE A 115 4.12 -9.66 -2.02
C ILE A 115 4.19 -10.38 -0.67
N ILE A 116 3.58 -9.79 0.37
CA ILE A 116 3.67 -10.31 1.74
C ILE A 116 2.26 -10.58 2.28
N PRO A 117 1.89 -11.83 2.61
CA PRO A 117 0.59 -12.12 3.22
C PRO A 117 0.54 -11.72 4.70
N GLN A 118 -0.67 -11.66 5.28
CA GLN A 118 -0.84 -11.47 6.72
C GLN A 118 -0.47 -12.74 7.50
N VAL A 119 0.82 -12.89 7.82
CA VAL A 119 1.37 -14.09 8.50
C VAL A 119 0.61 -14.41 9.79
N HIS A 120 0.28 -13.41 10.60
CA HIS A 120 -0.48 -13.62 11.84
C HIS A 120 -1.85 -14.28 11.59
N LYS A 121 -2.55 -13.94 10.50
CA LYS A 121 -3.82 -14.61 10.13
C LYS A 121 -3.60 -16.03 9.64
N THR A 122 -2.53 -16.28 8.89
CA THR A 122 -2.15 -17.63 8.45
C THR A 122 -1.81 -18.54 9.63
N LEU A 123 -1.21 -17.99 10.69
CA LEU A 123 -0.86 -18.71 11.91
C LEU A 123 -1.97 -18.74 12.97
N GLY A 124 -3.13 -18.13 12.71
CA GLY A 124 -4.27 -18.13 13.64
C GLY A 124 -4.19 -17.11 14.78
N PHE A 125 -3.23 -16.18 14.75
CA PHE A 125 -3.15 -15.07 15.70
C PHE A 125 -4.14 -13.95 15.36
N ARG A 126 -4.77 -13.35 16.38
CA ARG A 126 -5.73 -12.27 16.21
C ARG A 126 -5.10 -10.90 16.30
#